data_AF-A0AAV8R5Z8-F1
#
_entry.id   AF-A0AAV8R5Z8-F1
#
_cell.length_a   1.000
_cell.length_b   1.000
_cell.length_c   1.000
_cell.angle_alpha   90.00
_cell.angle_beta   90.00
_cell.angle_gamma   90.00
#
_symmetry.space_group_name_H-M   'P 1'
#
loop_
_entity.id
_entity.type
_entity.pdbx_description
1 polymer ?
#
loop_
_entity_poly.entity_id
_entity_poly.type
_entity_poly.pdbx_seq_one_letter_code
_entity_poly.pdbx_strand_id
1 'polypeptide(L)'
;MPSSSPCSIRALWILSSQDNVAFSRRFPVVEKRWRLACARENERSESVSVQPLLPTDPELVSAFSERKRREGSAQGFGIRLAESTQGSDSWVDDPITRHIISLSIKREGSEEEFMLWPLVLHTKGSYYIIILPFVEPQQFKAYEKLCTRSDCGGSVGEEHSLSSLLYNLPCITGAIMVAHTVGDIITGDVVDPDVVISSSASVGGLLDSLTGSIGISARAKPVAASVAASSTSGASAVGAIAMDASKSTFRPIDKDALLTFLSSSMPFGTPLDLDFAHVSVIKANGFSSSDLPPAELKQPAWKPYLHKGKQRMLFMIHEMINAAMYDRDEIPDSISITGQVNCRADLEGLPDVSLPLSGLKNASMEIVSFHYCVQVSEHGDDKQALMFSPPLGNFVLMRYQALCGPDPPVKGFYQLSMVSEDEGAFLFKLQLMEGYRAPFSMDFCTVSMPFPRRRVLSFDGNPSTGTVSMTEHSLEWKIVTSGRGITGKSIEATFPGTIKFFPRTIQRGPSLPRSVSRNTVEEDTHSDAEQDTSNNTLNIEETLMEKMNKDLESVDLEEPFCWQAYNYAKVSFKIIGGTLSGMSIDPKAVSIYPALKAPVELSMQASSGEYILWNTLGKCPSTVSPKVY
;
A
#
# COMPACT_ATOMS: atom_id res chain seq x y z
N MET A 1 -20.59 22.75 -5.05
CA MET A 1 -19.63 22.18 -4.08
C MET A 1 -19.82 22.85 -2.73
N PRO A 2 -20.02 22.11 -1.62
CA PRO A 2 -19.77 22.66 -0.29
C PRO A 2 -18.28 23.01 -0.18
N SER A 3 -17.94 24.08 0.54
CA SER A 3 -16.55 24.49 0.73
C SER A 3 -15.81 23.49 1.61
N SER A 4 -14.97 22.64 1.01
CA SER A 4 -14.12 21.70 1.74
C SER A 4 -13.15 22.47 2.64
N SER A 5 -13.37 22.39 3.95
CA SER A 5 -12.42 22.92 4.94
C SER A 5 -11.07 22.22 4.76
N PRO A 6 -9.94 22.94 4.65
CA PRO A 6 -8.64 22.32 4.48
C PRO A 6 -8.33 21.41 5.67
N CYS A 7 -7.75 20.24 5.39
CA CYS A 7 -7.38 19.28 6.42
C CYS A 7 -6.58 19.97 7.53
N SER A 8 -6.90 19.66 8.79
CA SER A 8 -6.21 20.21 9.95
C SER A 8 -6.05 19.11 10.99
N ILE A 9 -4.85 18.96 11.53
CA ILE A 9 -4.45 17.91 12.45
C ILE A 9 -4.52 18.44 13.88
N ARG A 10 -5.25 17.75 14.78
CA ARG A 10 -5.28 18.05 16.22
C ARG A 10 -4.00 17.54 16.91
N ALA A 11 -3.58 16.33 16.58
CA ALA A 11 -2.38 15.69 17.11
C ALA A 11 -1.87 14.56 16.20
N LEU A 12 -0.60 14.20 16.39
CA LEU A 12 0.03 13.01 15.82
C LEU A 12 0.89 12.30 16.88
N TRP A 13 0.97 10.98 16.76
CA TRP A 13 1.84 10.11 17.55
C TRP A 13 2.56 9.11 16.66
N ILE A 14 3.74 8.69 17.09
CA ILE A 14 4.51 7.61 16.47
C ILE A 14 4.88 6.63 17.58
N LEU A 15 4.32 5.43 17.54
CA LEU A 15 4.57 4.35 18.49
C LEU A 15 5.56 3.36 17.89
N SER A 16 6.44 2.78 18.71
CA SER A 16 7.25 1.61 18.29
C SER A 16 6.43 0.33 18.33
N SER A 17 6.96 -0.76 17.77
CA SER A 17 6.34 -2.09 17.84
C SER A 17 6.20 -2.65 19.27
N GLN A 18 6.92 -2.07 20.25
CA GLN A 18 6.79 -2.31 21.69
C GLN A 18 5.84 -1.30 22.37
N ASP A 19 4.94 -0.67 21.60
CA ASP A 19 3.92 0.29 22.03
C ASP A 19 4.43 1.53 22.80
N ASN A 20 5.72 1.86 22.68
CA ASN A 20 6.29 3.06 23.32
C ASN A 20 6.14 4.29 22.41
N VAL A 21 5.79 5.46 22.96
CA VAL A 21 5.77 6.72 22.19
C VAL A 21 7.19 7.14 21.82
N ALA A 22 7.58 6.91 20.58
CA ALA A 22 8.84 7.38 20.03
C ALA A 22 8.80 8.90 19.76
N PHE A 23 7.64 9.41 19.32
CA PHE A 23 7.41 10.84 19.07
C PHE A 23 5.92 11.21 19.22
N SER A 24 5.62 12.43 19.66
CA SER A 24 4.27 13.00 19.64
C SER A 24 4.30 14.50 19.34
N ARG A 25 3.24 15.01 18.71
CA ARG A 25 3.04 16.45 18.46
C ARG A 25 1.55 16.79 18.56
N ARG A 26 1.24 17.83 19.32
CA ARG A 26 -0.13 18.37 19.49
C ARG A 26 -0.20 19.76 18.86
N PHE A 27 -1.34 20.14 18.32
CA PHE A 27 -1.55 21.44 17.65
C PHE A 27 -2.63 22.26 18.38
N PRO A 28 -2.25 23.09 19.38
CA PRO A 28 -3.20 23.80 20.23
C PRO A 28 -4.19 24.71 19.47
N VAL A 29 -3.82 25.20 18.29
CA VAL A 29 -4.68 26.03 17.43
C VAL A 29 -5.86 25.22 16.89
N VAL A 30 -5.61 24.03 16.33
CA VAL A 30 -6.66 23.14 15.79
C VAL A 30 -7.50 22.56 16.92
N GLU A 31 -6.86 22.14 18.00
CA GLU A 31 -7.53 21.65 19.21
C GLU A 31 -8.47 22.71 19.80
N LYS A 32 -8.06 23.99 19.91
CA LYS A 32 -8.93 25.08 20.36
C LYS A 32 -10.15 25.27 19.44
N ARG A 33 -10.00 25.15 18.12
CA ARG A 33 -11.13 25.18 17.17
C ARG A 33 -12.11 24.03 17.45
N TRP A 34 -11.60 22.83 17.74
CA TRP A 34 -12.41 21.65 18.03
C TRP A 34 -13.22 21.80 19.32
N ARG A 35 -12.61 22.33 20.40
CA ARG A 35 -13.33 22.62 21.66
C ARG A 35 -14.48 23.60 21.45
N LEU A 36 -14.25 24.64 20.63
CA LEU A 36 -15.28 25.61 20.26
C LEU A 36 -16.36 25.00 19.36
N ALA A 37 -16.05 23.99 18.54
CA ALA A 37 -17.05 23.27 17.76
C ALA A 37 -17.95 22.41 18.65
N CYS A 38 -17.37 21.66 19.60
CA CYS A 38 -18.15 20.84 20.53
C CYS A 38 -19.00 21.68 21.49
N ALA A 39 -18.52 22.85 21.93
CA ALA A 39 -19.36 23.80 22.68
C ALA A 39 -20.62 24.18 21.88
N ARG A 40 -20.47 24.63 20.62
CA ARG A 40 -21.59 24.98 19.73
C ARG A 40 -22.52 23.82 19.41
N GLU A 41 -22.01 22.58 19.37
CA GLU A 41 -22.84 21.39 19.13
C GLU A 41 -23.61 20.96 20.38
N ASN A 42 -22.98 21.01 21.56
CA ASN A 42 -23.63 20.70 22.83
C ASN A 42 -24.67 21.77 23.21
N GLU A 43 -24.46 23.04 22.81
CA GLU A 43 -25.46 24.12 22.88
C GLU A 43 -26.70 23.89 21.97
N ARG A 44 -26.58 23.04 20.93
CA ARG A 44 -27.61 22.82 19.91
C ARG A 44 -28.38 21.51 20.08
N SER A 45 -27.98 20.65 21.00
CA SER A 45 -28.38 19.25 20.99
C SER A 45 -28.60 18.70 22.40
N GLU A 46 -29.83 18.26 22.69
CA GLU A 46 -30.22 17.60 23.94
C GLU A 46 -29.68 16.14 24.05
N SER A 47 -28.79 15.74 23.15
CA SER A 47 -28.18 14.40 23.12
C SER A 47 -26.90 14.32 23.97
N VAL A 48 -26.25 13.14 23.97
CA VAL A 48 -24.92 12.92 24.55
C VAL A 48 -23.96 14.06 24.19
N SER A 49 -23.30 14.61 25.22
CA SER A 49 -22.41 15.76 25.10
C SER A 49 -21.01 15.32 24.68
N VAL A 50 -20.47 15.92 23.62
CA VAL A 50 -19.14 15.57 23.10
C VAL A 50 -18.08 16.22 23.99
N GLN A 51 -17.24 15.41 24.65
CA GLN A 51 -16.22 15.89 25.58
C GLN A 51 -14.95 16.38 24.85
N PRO A 52 -14.46 17.63 25.10
CA PRO A 52 -13.27 18.19 24.47
C PRO A 52 -11.94 17.78 25.10
N LEU A 53 -11.76 16.46 25.21
CA LEU A 53 -10.55 15.82 25.70
C LEU A 53 -9.57 15.47 24.58
N LEU A 54 -8.30 15.43 24.98
CA LEU A 54 -7.15 14.96 24.20
C LEU A 54 -6.23 14.24 25.21
N PRO A 55 -5.82 13.00 24.97
CA PRO A 55 -5.09 12.22 25.95
C PRO A 55 -3.66 12.73 26.13
N THR A 56 -3.07 12.36 27.26
CA THR A 56 -1.63 12.26 27.49
C THR A 56 -1.03 11.11 26.68
N ASP A 57 0.29 11.06 26.58
CA ASP A 57 0.98 9.98 25.86
C ASP A 57 0.80 8.58 26.51
N PRO A 58 0.83 8.43 27.85
CA PRO A 58 0.49 7.15 28.51
C PRO A 58 -0.97 6.71 28.36
N GLU A 59 -1.95 7.63 28.48
CA GLU A 59 -3.38 7.34 28.25
C GLU A 59 -3.60 6.76 26.83
N LEU A 60 -2.96 7.33 25.81
CA LEU A 60 -3.06 6.85 24.42
C LEU A 60 -2.39 5.48 24.24
N VAL A 61 -1.19 5.26 24.81
CA VAL A 61 -0.49 3.96 24.73
C VAL A 61 -1.31 2.86 25.37
N SER A 62 -1.85 3.09 26.57
CA SER A 62 -2.68 2.12 27.27
C SER A 62 -3.91 1.72 26.44
N ALA A 63 -4.62 2.72 25.89
CA ALA A 63 -5.76 2.47 25.00
C ALA A 63 -5.36 1.73 23.71
N PHE A 64 -4.21 2.04 23.11
CA PHE A 64 -3.74 1.40 21.89
C PHE A 64 -3.33 -0.06 22.11
N SER A 65 -2.57 -0.37 23.16
CA SER A 65 -2.23 -1.75 23.53
C SER A 65 -3.47 -2.56 23.92
N GLU A 66 -4.45 -1.95 24.59
CA GLU A 66 -5.72 -2.60 24.91
C GLU A 66 -6.57 -2.89 23.66
N ARG A 67 -6.68 -1.94 22.72
CA ARG A 67 -7.30 -2.20 21.41
C ARG A 67 -6.57 -3.31 20.66
N LYS A 68 -5.24 -3.26 20.58
CA LYS A 68 -4.39 -4.27 19.93
C LYS A 68 -4.56 -5.67 20.53
N ARG A 69 -4.85 -5.77 21.83
CA ARG A 69 -5.21 -7.01 22.54
C ARG A 69 -6.64 -7.47 22.23
N ARG A 70 -7.61 -6.56 22.21
CA ARG A 70 -9.04 -6.83 21.96
C ARG A 70 -9.37 -7.17 20.51
N GLU A 71 -8.66 -6.56 19.56
CA GLU A 71 -8.89 -6.67 18.12
C GLU A 71 -7.85 -7.59 17.43
N GLY A 72 -7.10 -8.38 18.21
CA GLY A 72 -6.08 -9.34 17.76
C GLY A 72 -4.80 -8.75 17.14
N SER A 73 -4.83 -7.51 16.63
CA SER A 73 -3.68 -6.84 16.02
C SER A 73 -3.77 -5.31 16.11
N ALA A 74 -2.67 -4.63 15.78
CA ALA A 74 -2.63 -3.16 15.75
C ALA A 74 -3.63 -2.53 14.76
N GLN A 75 -3.86 -3.17 13.60
CA GLN A 75 -4.91 -2.77 12.66
C GLN A 75 -6.30 -3.17 13.19
N GLY A 76 -6.42 -4.36 13.76
CA GLY A 76 -7.67 -4.97 14.20
C GLY A 76 -8.17 -6.04 13.21
N PHE A 77 -9.35 -6.60 13.45
CA PHE A 77 -9.99 -7.52 12.49
C PHE A 77 -10.58 -6.73 11.32
N GLY A 78 -11.40 -5.72 11.61
CA GLY A 78 -12.13 -4.94 10.60
C GLY A 78 -13.36 -5.65 10.02
N ILE A 79 -13.75 -6.77 10.63
CA ILE A 79 -14.98 -7.52 10.37
C ILE A 79 -15.50 -8.03 11.71
N ARG A 80 -16.82 -8.20 11.85
CA ARG A 80 -17.44 -8.59 13.12
C ARG A 80 -17.25 -10.09 13.37
N LEU A 81 -16.47 -10.41 14.39
CA LEU A 81 -16.25 -11.77 14.88
C LEU A 81 -17.09 -12.04 16.14
N ALA A 82 -17.21 -13.32 16.53
CA ALA A 82 -17.95 -13.71 17.75
C ALA A 82 -17.35 -13.11 19.05
N GLU A 83 -16.08 -12.73 19.02
CA GLU A 83 -15.35 -12.04 20.09
C GLU A 83 -15.33 -10.50 19.96
N SER A 84 -15.91 -9.94 18.88
CA SER A 84 -16.05 -8.49 18.74
C SER A 84 -17.03 -7.93 19.77
N THR A 85 -16.71 -6.76 20.33
CA THR A 85 -17.49 -6.14 21.41
C THR A 85 -18.32 -5.00 20.87
N GLN A 86 -19.56 -4.83 21.34
CA GLN A 86 -20.36 -3.64 21.00
C GLN A 86 -19.59 -2.38 21.46
N GLY A 87 -19.52 -1.35 20.61
CA GLY A 87 -18.65 -0.20 20.81
C GLY A 87 -17.22 -0.36 20.28
N SER A 88 -16.88 -1.44 19.57
CA SER A 88 -15.57 -1.65 18.92
C SER A 88 -15.56 -1.23 17.45
N ASP A 89 -14.35 -1.12 16.88
CA ASP A 89 -14.14 -0.86 15.45
C ASP A 89 -14.61 -2.04 14.60
N SER A 90 -14.19 -3.27 14.95
CA SER A 90 -14.63 -4.49 14.26
C SER A 90 -16.13 -4.75 14.41
N TRP A 91 -16.80 -4.16 15.40
CA TRP A 91 -18.26 -4.19 15.50
C TRP A 91 -18.96 -3.45 14.35
N VAL A 92 -18.31 -2.46 13.72
CA VAL A 92 -18.87 -1.72 12.57
C VAL A 92 -18.91 -2.58 11.29
N ASP A 93 -18.16 -3.69 11.25
CA ASP A 93 -18.13 -4.67 10.15
C ASP A 93 -17.66 -4.11 8.78
N ASP A 94 -16.79 -3.09 8.81
CA ASP A 94 -16.21 -2.45 7.61
C ASP A 94 -14.66 -2.52 7.67
N PRO A 95 -13.98 -3.17 6.70
CA PRO A 95 -12.52 -3.30 6.67
C PRO A 95 -11.73 -1.98 6.70
N ILE A 96 -12.34 -0.83 6.35
CA ILE A 96 -11.65 0.47 6.42
C ILE A 96 -11.30 0.86 7.87
N THR A 97 -11.98 0.28 8.86
CA THR A 97 -11.67 0.44 10.30
C THR A 97 -10.31 -0.14 10.71
N ARG A 98 -9.64 -0.91 9.82
CA ARG A 98 -8.23 -1.32 9.97
C ARG A 98 -7.24 -0.16 9.80
N HIS A 99 -7.68 0.92 9.16
CA HIS A 99 -6.90 2.11 8.83
C HIS A 99 -7.44 3.40 9.47
N ILE A 100 -8.73 3.41 9.83
CA ILE A 100 -9.40 4.54 10.50
C ILE A 100 -10.00 4.01 11.80
N ILE A 101 -9.16 3.98 12.83
CA ILE A 101 -9.45 3.35 14.11
C ILE A 101 -10.17 4.31 15.07
N SER A 102 -10.79 3.76 16.11
CA SER A 102 -11.10 4.46 17.35
C SER A 102 -10.25 3.96 18.51
N LEU A 103 -10.14 4.76 19.57
CA LEU A 103 -9.57 4.34 20.86
C LEU A 103 -10.52 4.79 21.98
N SER A 104 -10.98 3.86 22.83
CA SER A 104 -11.60 4.22 24.12
C SER A 104 -10.50 4.50 25.13
N ILE A 105 -10.54 5.66 25.77
CA ILE A 105 -9.51 6.13 26.69
C ILE A 105 -10.11 6.28 28.08
N LYS A 106 -9.65 5.43 29.00
CA LYS A 106 -9.94 5.55 30.43
C LYS A 106 -8.91 6.48 31.05
N ARG A 107 -9.36 7.51 31.78
CA ARG A 107 -8.45 8.38 32.54
C ARG A 107 -8.25 7.80 33.95
N GLU A 108 -7.01 7.85 34.42
CA GLU A 108 -6.68 7.45 35.78
C GLU A 108 -7.46 8.30 36.79
N GLY A 109 -8.30 7.65 37.61
CA GLY A 109 -9.15 8.30 38.60
C GLY A 109 -10.55 8.72 38.13
N SER A 110 -10.99 8.38 36.92
CA SER A 110 -12.40 8.54 36.51
C SER A 110 -13.00 7.26 35.96
N GLU A 111 -14.27 7.00 36.29
CA GLU A 111 -15.05 5.89 35.70
C GLU A 111 -15.55 6.21 34.28
N GLU A 112 -15.53 7.48 33.88
CA GLU A 112 -15.83 7.90 32.50
C GLU A 112 -14.68 7.54 31.55
N GLU A 113 -15.02 6.88 30.44
CA GLU A 113 -14.17 6.69 29.27
C GLU A 113 -14.55 7.68 28.17
N PHE A 114 -13.59 8.12 27.35
CA PHE A 114 -13.87 8.94 26.17
C PHE A 114 -13.26 8.34 24.90
N MET A 115 -14.03 8.36 23.80
CA MET A 115 -13.56 7.87 22.50
C MET A 115 -12.74 8.95 21.77
N LEU A 116 -11.58 8.57 21.23
CA LEU A 116 -10.97 9.27 20.09
C LEU A 116 -11.37 8.61 18.78
N TRP A 117 -12.00 9.37 17.90
CA TRP A 117 -12.23 9.03 16.50
C TRP A 117 -12.32 10.30 15.64
N PRO A 118 -11.95 10.28 14.34
CA PRO A 118 -11.19 9.23 13.67
C PRO A 118 -9.70 9.32 13.98
N LEU A 119 -9.03 8.17 14.04
CA LEU A 119 -7.58 8.06 14.12
C LEU A 119 -7.08 7.33 12.87
N VAL A 120 -6.37 8.04 11.99
CA VAL A 120 -5.73 7.41 10.82
C VAL A 120 -4.49 6.67 11.30
N LEU A 121 -4.47 5.35 11.09
CA LEU A 121 -3.39 4.43 11.44
C LEU A 121 -2.62 4.02 10.17
N HIS A 122 -1.33 4.35 10.15
CA HIS A 122 -0.39 3.89 9.12
C HIS A 122 0.74 3.10 9.78
N THR A 123 0.94 1.85 9.34
CA THR A 123 2.07 1.01 9.78
C THR A 123 3.21 1.15 8.78
N LYS A 124 4.40 1.54 9.25
CA LYS A 124 5.59 1.70 8.41
C LYS A 124 6.82 1.14 9.15
N GLY A 125 7.43 0.11 8.57
CA GLY A 125 8.53 -0.60 9.22
C GLY A 125 8.13 -1.14 10.60
N SER A 126 8.88 -0.77 11.64
CA SER A 126 8.60 -1.13 13.03
C SER A 126 7.80 -0.07 13.81
N TYR A 127 7.16 0.87 13.12
CA TYR A 127 6.42 1.99 13.73
C TYR A 127 4.93 2.03 13.32
N TYR A 128 4.11 2.51 14.25
CA TYR A 128 2.71 2.88 14.02
C TYR A 128 2.57 4.41 14.08
N ILE A 129 2.22 5.02 12.96
CA ILE A 129 1.95 6.46 12.85
C ILE A 129 0.44 6.64 13.03
N ILE A 130 0.04 7.44 14.02
CA ILE A 130 -1.36 7.68 14.39
C ILE A 130 -1.65 9.18 14.23
N ILE A 131 -2.58 9.54 13.35
CA ILE A 131 -2.97 10.94 13.08
C ILE A 131 -4.41 11.17 13.54
N LEU A 132 -4.62 12.21 14.38
CA LEU A 132 -5.93 12.69 14.78
C LEU A 132 -6.28 13.98 14.01
N PRO A 133 -7.04 13.92 12.90
CA PRO A 133 -7.55 15.11 12.24
C PRO A 133 -8.63 15.83 13.08
N PHE A 134 -8.95 17.05 12.65
CA PHE A 134 -10.16 17.76 13.00
C PHE A 134 -11.33 17.19 12.19
N VAL A 135 -12.40 16.80 12.88
CA VAL A 135 -13.72 16.52 12.31
C VAL A 135 -14.76 17.38 12.99
N GLU A 136 -15.84 17.73 12.28
CA GLU A 136 -16.98 18.40 12.90
C GLU A 136 -17.75 17.43 13.83
N PRO A 137 -18.26 17.89 15.00
CA PRO A 137 -18.72 16.98 16.05
C PRO A 137 -19.93 16.11 15.67
N GLN A 138 -20.75 16.52 14.70
CA GLN A 138 -21.88 15.70 14.23
C GLN A 138 -21.40 14.41 13.54
N GLN A 139 -20.22 14.46 12.88
CA GLN A 139 -19.63 13.30 12.21
C GLN A 139 -19.03 12.31 13.24
N PHE A 140 -18.50 12.83 14.36
CA PHE A 140 -18.12 12.01 15.51
C PHE A 140 -19.34 11.31 16.13
N LYS A 141 -20.43 12.06 16.41
CA LYS A 141 -21.71 11.49 16.90
C LYS A 141 -22.32 10.46 15.92
N ALA A 142 -22.02 10.55 14.63
CA ALA A 142 -22.47 9.57 13.64
C ALA A 142 -21.68 8.24 13.75
N TYR A 143 -20.36 8.29 13.95
CA TYR A 143 -19.55 7.10 14.18
C TYR A 143 -19.87 6.41 15.51
N GLU A 144 -20.01 7.18 16.59
CA GLU A 144 -20.39 6.67 17.92
C GLU A 144 -21.68 5.83 17.86
N LYS A 145 -22.67 6.27 17.07
CA LYS A 145 -23.90 5.51 16.81
C LYS A 145 -23.64 4.22 16.01
N LEU A 146 -22.81 4.27 14.95
CA LEU A 146 -22.45 3.08 14.16
C LEU A 146 -21.83 1.98 15.03
N CYS A 147 -20.91 2.32 15.93
CA CYS A 147 -20.30 1.37 16.86
C CYS A 147 -21.29 0.69 17.82
N THR A 148 -22.50 1.24 18.00
CA THR A 148 -23.56 0.63 18.83
C THR A 148 -24.62 -0.14 18.05
N ARG A 149 -24.63 -0.03 16.72
CA ARG A 149 -25.70 -0.57 15.85
C ARG A 149 -25.67 -2.11 15.80
N SER A 150 -26.82 -2.75 15.74
CA SER A 150 -26.93 -4.23 15.80
C SER A 150 -26.78 -4.94 14.45
N ASP A 151 -27.14 -4.29 13.34
CA ASP A 151 -26.86 -4.79 11.98
C ASP A 151 -25.36 -4.75 11.63
N CYS A 152 -24.97 -5.46 10.57
CA CYS A 152 -23.59 -5.58 10.06
C CYS A 152 -23.28 -4.52 8.99
N GLY A 153 -23.63 -3.26 9.26
CA GLY A 153 -23.56 -2.20 8.26
C GLY A 153 -24.78 -2.18 7.33
N GLY A 154 -24.94 -1.08 6.60
CA GLY A 154 -26.00 -0.91 5.60
C GLY A 154 -25.54 -1.37 4.22
N SER A 155 -26.46 -1.70 3.32
CA SER A 155 -26.10 -2.03 1.94
C SER A 155 -25.47 -0.84 1.22
N VAL A 156 -24.65 -1.11 0.20
CA VAL A 156 -23.89 -0.07 -0.52
C VAL A 156 -24.86 0.91 -1.21
N GLY A 157 -24.92 2.14 -0.68
CA GLY A 157 -25.84 3.18 -1.12
C GLY A 157 -26.83 3.66 -0.05
N GLU A 158 -26.93 2.96 1.10
CA GLU A 158 -27.74 3.44 2.23
C GLU A 158 -27.17 4.70 2.87
N GLU A 159 -28.07 5.59 3.30
CA GLU A 159 -27.74 6.66 4.22
C GLU A 159 -27.30 6.05 5.57
N HIS A 160 -26.27 6.64 6.19
CA HIS A 160 -25.65 6.15 7.43
C HIS A 160 -24.88 4.81 7.30
N SER A 161 -24.11 4.59 6.21
CA SER A 161 -22.97 3.65 6.22
C SER A 161 -21.67 4.34 6.67
N LEU A 162 -20.65 3.59 7.11
CA LEU A 162 -19.33 4.16 7.42
C LEU A 162 -18.66 4.75 6.17
N SER A 163 -18.76 4.08 5.03
CA SER A 163 -18.30 4.62 3.74
C SER A 163 -18.97 5.95 3.38
N SER A 164 -20.30 6.08 3.60
CA SER A 164 -21.05 7.33 3.40
C SER A 164 -20.59 8.44 4.37
N LEU A 165 -20.22 8.09 5.60
CA LEU A 165 -19.66 9.01 6.60
C LEU A 165 -18.26 9.50 6.21
N LEU A 166 -17.38 8.59 5.78
CA LEU A 166 -15.99 8.89 5.41
C LEU A 166 -15.89 9.70 4.11
N TYR A 167 -16.79 9.48 3.14
CA TYR A 167 -16.89 10.30 1.93
C TYR A 167 -17.07 11.80 2.23
N ASN A 168 -17.75 12.12 3.35
CA ASN A 168 -17.97 13.48 3.81
C ASN A 168 -16.80 14.07 4.64
N LEU A 169 -15.68 13.36 4.78
CA LEU A 169 -14.54 13.72 5.61
C LEU A 169 -13.22 13.87 4.81
N PRO A 170 -13.06 14.92 3.99
CA PRO A 170 -11.83 15.17 3.21
C PRO A 170 -10.57 15.38 4.08
N CYS A 171 -10.75 15.61 5.39
CA CYS A 171 -9.66 15.60 6.36
C CYS A 171 -8.96 14.23 6.48
N ILE A 172 -9.65 13.12 6.21
CA ILE A 172 -9.08 11.76 6.22
C ILE A 172 -7.99 11.63 5.16
N THR A 173 -8.23 12.06 3.93
CA THR A 173 -7.24 12.02 2.84
C THR A 173 -5.98 12.80 3.21
N GLY A 174 -6.14 14.01 3.77
CA GLY A 174 -5.00 14.81 4.24
C GLY A 174 -4.26 14.19 5.43
N ALA A 175 -4.98 13.51 6.34
CA ALA A 175 -4.37 12.78 7.45
C ALA A 175 -3.60 11.53 6.98
N ILE A 176 -4.10 10.81 5.96
CA ILE A 176 -3.40 9.70 5.30
C ILE A 176 -2.11 10.21 4.64
N MET A 177 -2.16 11.34 3.91
CA MET A 177 -0.97 11.95 3.31
C MET A 177 0.08 12.29 4.38
N VAL A 178 -0.33 12.94 5.48
CA VAL A 178 0.57 13.23 6.62
C VAL A 178 1.14 11.94 7.22
N ALA A 179 0.34 10.88 7.37
CA ALA A 179 0.76 9.61 7.95
C ALA A 179 1.84 8.90 7.09
N HIS A 180 1.63 8.85 5.78
CA HIS A 180 2.59 8.29 4.81
C HIS A 180 3.89 9.09 4.78
N THR A 181 3.82 10.42 4.57
CA THR A 181 5.02 11.27 4.53
C THR A 181 5.83 11.17 5.82
N VAL A 182 5.18 11.15 6.99
CA VAL A 182 5.87 10.93 8.28
C VAL A 182 6.50 9.54 8.34
N GLY A 183 5.81 8.49 7.86
CA GLY A 183 6.35 7.14 7.74
C GLY A 183 7.64 7.09 6.91
N ASP A 184 7.61 7.65 5.71
CA ASP A 184 8.75 7.68 4.79
C ASP A 184 9.95 8.44 5.38
N ILE A 185 9.71 9.55 6.09
CA ILE A 185 10.75 10.31 6.81
C ILE A 185 11.39 9.48 7.92
N ILE A 186 10.61 8.76 8.74
CA ILE A 186 11.16 8.05 9.91
C ILE A 186 11.89 6.74 9.56
N THR A 187 11.55 6.08 8.46
CA THR A 187 12.35 4.95 7.95
C THR A 187 13.54 5.41 7.11
N GLY A 188 13.43 6.59 6.49
CA GLY A 188 14.37 7.07 5.48
C GLY A 188 14.03 6.59 4.06
N ASP A 189 12.81 6.09 3.85
CA ASP A 189 12.28 5.71 2.54
C ASP A 189 11.73 6.92 1.77
N VAL A 190 12.34 8.11 1.93
CA VAL A 190 11.99 9.29 1.13
C VAL A 190 12.53 9.08 -0.29
N VAL A 191 11.74 8.39 -1.10
CA VAL A 191 12.03 8.11 -2.51
C VAL A 191 11.60 9.32 -3.34
N ASP A 192 12.59 10.09 -3.82
CA ASP A 192 12.37 11.04 -4.93
C ASP A 192 11.72 10.27 -6.09
N PRO A 193 10.61 10.74 -6.69
CA PRO A 193 9.91 9.97 -7.71
C PRO A 193 10.81 9.76 -8.93
N ASP A 194 11.02 8.49 -9.30
CA ASP A 194 11.93 8.14 -10.39
C ASP A 194 11.49 8.74 -11.73
N VAL A 195 12.44 9.37 -12.43
CA VAL A 195 12.26 9.89 -13.79
C VAL A 195 13.41 9.34 -14.64
N VAL A 196 13.33 8.04 -14.93
CA VAL A 196 14.33 7.30 -15.70
C VAL A 196 14.02 7.41 -17.18
N ILE A 197 14.87 8.11 -17.93
CA ILE A 197 14.90 7.98 -19.40
C ILE A 197 15.72 6.74 -19.75
N SER A 198 15.15 5.83 -20.53
CA SER A 198 15.93 4.77 -21.17
C SER A 198 16.83 5.40 -22.24
N SER A 199 18.15 5.24 -22.10
CA SER A 199 19.09 5.64 -23.14
C SER A 199 18.87 4.78 -24.39
N SER A 200 18.23 5.35 -25.41
CA SER A 200 18.18 4.73 -26.73
C SER A 200 19.61 4.48 -27.22
N ALA A 201 19.88 3.28 -27.73
CA ALA A 201 21.20 2.90 -28.25
C ALA A 201 21.53 3.66 -29.56
N SER A 202 21.93 4.92 -29.43
CA SER A 202 22.32 5.78 -30.55
C SER A 202 23.63 5.27 -31.16
N VAL A 203 23.52 4.63 -32.32
CA VAL A 203 24.66 4.10 -33.07
C VAL A 203 25.46 5.28 -33.65
N GLY A 204 26.52 5.69 -32.93
CA GLY A 204 27.39 6.79 -33.38
C GLY A 204 28.58 7.16 -32.47
N GLY A 205 28.53 6.87 -31.17
CA GLY A 205 29.51 7.35 -30.18
C GLY A 205 30.89 6.66 -30.15
N LEU A 206 31.43 6.19 -31.27
CA LEU A 206 32.62 5.29 -31.30
C LEU A 206 33.88 5.89 -31.96
N LEU A 207 33.88 7.18 -32.33
CA LEU A 207 35.01 7.81 -33.05
C LEU A 207 35.68 9.01 -32.35
N ASP A 208 35.01 9.69 -31.40
CA ASP A 208 35.56 10.90 -30.75
C ASP A 208 36.74 10.61 -29.78
N SER A 209 36.98 9.36 -29.41
CA SER A 209 38.00 8.98 -28.42
C SER A 209 39.45 8.92 -28.95
N LEU A 210 39.73 9.36 -30.18
CA LEU A 210 41.03 9.14 -30.85
C LEU A 210 41.69 10.38 -31.51
N THR A 211 41.46 11.60 -30.98
CA THR A 211 42.41 12.71 -31.17
C THR A 211 42.56 13.55 -29.90
N GLY A 212 43.74 14.18 -29.69
CA GLY A 212 43.88 15.27 -28.72
C GLY A 212 44.67 15.02 -27.43
N SER A 213 45.73 14.20 -27.43
CA SER A 213 46.72 14.20 -26.34
C SER A 213 47.89 15.18 -26.59
N ILE A 214 48.53 15.64 -25.52
CA ILE A 214 49.69 16.56 -25.45
C ILE A 214 49.37 18.05 -25.74
N GLY A 215 49.41 18.88 -24.69
CA GLY A 215 49.22 20.34 -24.80
C GLY A 215 49.39 21.09 -23.47
N ILE A 216 50.63 21.32 -23.04
CA ILE A 216 50.95 21.98 -21.75
C ILE A 216 50.81 23.51 -21.79
N SER A 217 50.00 24.08 -20.89
CA SER A 217 50.16 25.46 -20.39
C SER A 217 49.37 25.68 -19.09
N ALA A 218 49.88 26.52 -18.20
CA ALA A 218 49.25 26.79 -16.89
C ALA A 218 48.78 28.25 -16.78
N ARG A 219 47.53 28.46 -16.32
CA ARG A 219 47.06 29.78 -15.86
C ARG A 219 45.92 29.63 -14.84
N ALA A 220 46.12 30.17 -13.64
CA ALA A 220 45.10 30.16 -12.58
C ALA A 220 44.16 31.37 -12.66
N LYS A 221 42.86 31.16 -12.40
CA LYS A 221 41.87 32.17 -11.97
C LYS A 221 40.66 31.46 -11.29
N PRO A 222 39.69 32.18 -10.70
CA PRO A 222 39.35 32.00 -9.30
C PRO A 222 38.32 30.91 -9.00
N VAL A 223 38.25 30.53 -7.72
CA VAL A 223 37.23 29.63 -7.16
C VAL A 223 35.84 30.26 -7.26
N ALA A 224 34.94 29.59 -7.99
CA ALA A 224 33.50 29.65 -7.74
C ALA A 224 33.11 28.41 -6.94
N ALA A 225 32.23 28.56 -5.94
CA ALA A 225 31.76 27.42 -5.16
C ALA A 225 30.88 26.51 -6.03
N SER A 226 31.30 25.26 -6.25
CA SER A 226 30.47 24.28 -6.93
C SER A 226 29.32 23.85 -6.01
N VAL A 227 28.09 24.19 -6.38
CA VAL A 227 26.91 23.57 -5.76
C VAL A 227 26.99 22.08 -6.07
N ALA A 228 27.13 21.26 -5.02
CA ALA A 228 27.32 19.83 -5.17
C ALA A 228 26.01 19.16 -5.61
N ALA A 229 25.84 18.99 -6.93
CA ALA A 229 24.89 18.03 -7.45
C ALA A 229 25.27 16.64 -6.90
N SER A 230 24.34 15.97 -6.23
CA SER A 230 24.53 14.66 -5.62
C SER A 230 24.71 13.58 -6.69
N SER A 231 25.94 13.42 -7.17
CA SER A 231 26.32 12.42 -8.16
C SER A 231 26.35 11.02 -7.53
N THR A 232 25.18 10.43 -7.34
CA THR A 232 25.06 8.99 -7.10
C THR A 232 25.62 8.25 -8.32
N SER A 233 26.80 7.67 -8.17
CA SER A 233 27.50 6.98 -9.25
C SER A 233 26.70 5.76 -9.70
N GLY A 234 26.21 5.78 -10.94
CA GLY A 234 25.39 4.73 -11.53
C GLY A 234 26.14 3.42 -11.78
N ALA A 235 26.43 2.68 -10.71
CA ALA A 235 26.69 1.24 -10.80
C ALA A 235 25.33 0.54 -10.91
N SER A 236 25.04 -0.06 -12.06
CA SER A 236 23.77 -0.74 -12.34
C SER A 236 23.65 -2.04 -11.54
N ALA A 237 23.20 -1.94 -10.29
CA ALA A 237 22.81 -3.09 -9.50
C ALA A 237 21.57 -3.76 -10.12
N VAL A 238 21.75 -4.96 -10.67
CA VAL A 238 20.62 -5.79 -11.13
C VAL A 238 19.83 -6.18 -9.89
N GLY A 239 18.64 -5.59 -9.74
CA GLY A 239 17.74 -5.84 -8.62
C GLY A 239 17.23 -7.28 -8.65
N ALA A 240 17.85 -8.15 -7.86
CA ALA A 240 17.25 -9.43 -7.52
C ALA A 240 15.98 -9.14 -6.69
N ILE A 241 14.82 -9.52 -7.22
CA ILE A 241 13.58 -9.57 -6.45
C ILE A 241 13.72 -10.73 -5.46
N ALA A 242 14.33 -10.46 -4.32
CA ALA A 242 14.36 -11.37 -3.18
C ALA A 242 13.04 -11.25 -2.42
N MET A 243 12.43 -12.39 -2.07
CA MET A 243 11.28 -12.41 -1.17
C MET A 243 11.65 -11.80 0.19
N ASP A 244 10.66 -11.20 0.85
CA ASP A 244 10.85 -10.37 2.04
C ASP A 244 11.58 -11.10 3.17
N ALA A 245 12.81 -10.64 3.45
CA ALA A 245 13.65 -11.07 4.55
C ALA A 245 14.04 -9.82 5.35
N SER A 246 13.09 -9.35 6.16
CA SER A 246 13.09 -8.06 6.87
C SER A 246 14.23 -7.89 7.88
N LYS A 247 15.43 -7.61 7.38
CA LYS A 247 16.60 -7.14 8.15
C LYS A 247 16.39 -5.70 8.63
N SER A 248 15.42 -5.53 9.54
CA SER A 248 15.07 -4.31 10.26
C SER A 248 16.26 -3.78 11.06
N THR A 249 17.14 -3.07 10.37
CA THR A 249 18.27 -2.37 10.97
C THR A 249 17.71 -1.09 11.59
N PHE A 250 17.35 -1.15 12.88
CA PHE A 250 16.70 -0.06 13.61
C PHE A 250 17.51 1.24 13.50
N ARG A 251 17.13 2.12 12.57
CA ARG A 251 17.54 3.52 12.57
C ARG A 251 16.74 4.22 13.67
N PRO A 252 17.38 4.92 14.63
CA PRO A 252 16.65 5.76 15.57
C PRO A 252 16.02 6.93 14.81
N ILE A 253 14.79 7.30 15.17
CA ILE A 253 14.09 8.45 14.56
C ILE A 253 14.89 9.73 14.82
N ASP A 254 15.25 10.45 13.76
CA ASP A 254 15.74 11.82 13.84
C ASP A 254 14.58 12.75 14.24
N LYS A 255 14.46 12.98 15.54
CA LYS A 255 13.40 13.80 16.12
C LYS A 255 13.53 15.27 15.73
N ASP A 256 14.72 15.76 15.44
CA ASP A 256 14.97 17.17 15.13
C ASP A 256 14.70 17.49 13.65
N ALA A 257 15.04 16.57 12.74
CA ALA A 257 14.58 16.61 11.36
C ALA A 257 13.05 16.57 11.29
N LEU A 258 12.41 15.62 11.99
CA LEU A 258 10.96 15.50 12.06
C LEU A 258 10.30 16.74 12.69
N LEU A 259 10.82 17.24 13.81
CA LEU A 259 10.32 18.48 14.44
C LEU A 259 10.45 19.69 13.52
N THR A 260 11.54 19.79 12.74
CA THR A 260 11.70 20.89 11.79
C THR A 260 10.69 20.75 10.65
N PHE A 261 10.60 19.58 10.03
CA PHE A 261 9.67 19.29 8.93
C PHE A 261 8.23 19.63 9.35
N LEU A 262 7.72 19.04 10.42
CA LEU A 262 6.35 19.27 10.89
C LEU A 262 6.07 20.73 11.29
N SER A 263 7.10 21.52 11.59
CA SER A 263 6.97 22.97 11.89
C SER A 263 6.95 23.85 10.64
N SER A 264 7.62 23.43 9.56
CA SER A 264 7.57 24.10 8.26
C SER A 264 6.31 23.71 7.47
N SER A 265 6.00 22.41 7.44
CA SER A 265 4.91 21.78 6.69
C SER A 265 3.51 22.04 7.24
N MET A 266 3.38 22.13 8.58
CA MET A 266 2.10 22.41 9.23
C MET A 266 2.26 23.22 10.54
N PRO A 267 2.79 24.46 10.48
CA PRO A 267 3.09 25.28 11.67
C PRO A 267 1.92 25.40 12.65
N PHE A 268 0.69 25.48 12.14
CA PHE A 268 -0.54 25.58 12.93
C PHE A 268 -1.46 24.35 12.82
N GLY A 269 -0.92 23.20 12.41
CA GLY A 269 -1.65 21.92 12.27
C GLY A 269 -2.41 21.74 10.96
N THR A 270 -2.60 22.78 10.15
CA THR A 270 -3.05 22.66 8.75
C THR A 270 -1.85 22.31 7.86
N PRO A 271 -1.83 21.18 7.13
CA PRO A 271 -0.81 20.90 6.12
C PRO A 271 -0.82 21.95 5.00
N LEU A 272 0.36 22.49 4.72
CA LEU A 272 0.61 23.48 3.67
C LEU A 272 1.46 22.87 2.54
N ASP A 273 2.47 22.11 2.93
CA ASP A 273 3.41 21.45 2.04
C ASP A 273 3.96 20.18 2.73
N LEU A 274 3.95 19.05 2.03
CA LEU A 274 4.41 17.76 2.54
C LEU A 274 5.61 17.20 1.74
N ASP A 275 6.19 17.96 0.82
CA ASP A 275 7.42 17.56 0.14
C ASP A 275 8.62 17.75 1.09
N PHE A 276 9.15 16.62 1.60
CA PHE A 276 10.29 16.63 2.51
C PHE A 276 11.58 17.12 1.86
N ALA A 277 11.81 16.83 0.57
CA ALA A 277 13.00 17.28 -0.14
C ALA A 277 12.95 18.80 -0.30
N HIS A 278 11.83 19.32 -0.77
CA HIS A 278 11.55 20.74 -0.91
C HIS A 278 11.70 21.52 0.42
N VAL A 279 11.05 21.06 1.49
CA VAL A 279 11.17 21.64 2.84
C VAL A 279 12.61 21.59 3.36
N SER A 280 13.36 20.52 3.06
CA SER A 280 14.77 20.39 3.43
C SER A 280 15.66 21.39 2.69
N VAL A 281 15.41 21.65 1.41
CA VAL A 281 16.15 22.66 0.63
C VAL A 281 15.78 24.09 1.06
N ILE A 282 14.53 24.35 1.46
CA ILE A 282 14.15 25.62 2.13
C ILE A 282 14.93 25.80 3.43
N LYS A 283 14.98 24.78 4.30
CA LYS A 283 15.73 24.81 5.57
C LYS A 283 17.23 25.04 5.36
N ALA A 284 17.83 24.39 4.34
CA ALA A 284 19.28 24.38 4.15
C ALA A 284 19.83 25.71 3.61
N ASN A 285 19.15 26.34 2.65
CA ASN A 285 19.68 27.52 1.94
C ASN A 285 18.98 28.84 2.35
N GLY A 286 17.73 28.79 2.81
CA GLY A 286 16.90 29.98 3.04
C GLY A 286 16.56 30.76 1.77
N PHE A 287 15.60 31.68 1.84
CA PHE A 287 15.21 32.48 0.67
C PHE A 287 16.34 33.44 0.25
N SER A 288 16.97 33.17 -0.90
CA SER A 288 18.10 33.95 -1.39
C SER A 288 17.67 35.32 -1.93
N SER A 289 18.30 36.39 -1.42
CA SER A 289 18.11 37.76 -1.91
C SER A 289 18.70 38.01 -3.31
N SER A 290 19.48 37.08 -3.86
CA SER A 290 19.95 37.13 -5.26
C SER A 290 18.91 36.63 -6.27
N ASP A 291 17.97 35.80 -5.82
CA ASP A 291 17.07 35.04 -6.68
C ASP A 291 15.62 35.57 -6.56
N LEU A 292 15.51 36.90 -6.50
CA LEU A 292 14.23 37.60 -6.55
C LEU A 292 13.49 37.21 -7.84
N PRO A 293 12.19 36.84 -7.75
CA PRO A 293 11.39 36.62 -8.94
C PRO A 293 11.22 37.95 -9.71
N PRO A 294 11.01 37.91 -11.04
CA PRO A 294 10.68 39.11 -11.80
C PRO A 294 9.49 39.83 -11.15
N ALA A 295 9.58 41.15 -10.97
CA ALA A 295 8.67 41.91 -10.10
C ALA A 295 7.18 41.85 -10.50
N GLU A 296 6.87 41.41 -11.72
CA GLU A 296 5.53 41.23 -12.26
C GLU A 296 4.96 39.81 -12.03
N LEU A 297 5.79 38.83 -11.67
CA LEU A 297 5.43 37.42 -11.51
C LEU A 297 5.47 36.99 -10.04
N LYS A 298 4.35 36.45 -9.55
CA LYS A 298 4.28 35.83 -8.22
C LYS A 298 4.96 34.45 -8.26
N GLN A 299 6.01 34.29 -7.46
CA GLN A 299 6.66 33.01 -7.24
C GLN A 299 5.73 32.05 -6.49
N PRO A 300 5.45 30.83 -7.01
CA PRO A 300 4.59 29.88 -6.34
C PRO A 300 5.32 29.20 -5.18
N ALA A 301 4.57 28.77 -4.16
CA ALA A 301 5.13 28.21 -2.92
C ALA A 301 6.02 26.97 -3.14
N TRP A 302 5.74 26.18 -4.17
CA TRP A 302 6.47 24.98 -4.56
C TRP A 302 7.70 25.25 -5.48
N LYS A 303 8.05 26.52 -5.74
CA LYS A 303 9.28 26.90 -6.47
C LYS A 303 10.01 28.07 -5.78
N PRO A 304 10.55 27.89 -4.56
CA PRO A 304 11.20 28.92 -3.74
C PRO A 304 12.58 29.33 -4.27
N TYR A 305 13.17 28.54 -5.17
CA TYR A 305 14.42 28.86 -5.87
C TYR A 305 14.20 28.81 -7.38
N LEU A 306 15.02 29.55 -8.12
CA LEU A 306 15.07 29.49 -9.57
C LEU A 306 16.12 28.46 -10.01
N HIS A 307 15.73 27.53 -10.89
CA HIS A 307 16.69 26.63 -11.54
C HIS A 307 17.71 27.42 -12.36
N LYS A 308 18.94 26.90 -12.44
CA LYS A 308 20.07 27.49 -13.16
C LYS A 308 20.86 26.38 -13.85
N GLY A 309 21.17 26.54 -15.14
CA GLY A 309 21.97 25.60 -15.92
C GLY A 309 21.21 24.95 -17.08
N LYS A 310 21.60 23.72 -17.46
CA LYS A 310 21.03 23.05 -18.65
C LYS A 310 19.51 22.91 -18.51
N GLN A 311 18.79 23.43 -19.50
CA GLN A 311 17.34 23.33 -19.56
C GLN A 311 16.90 21.98 -20.16
N ARG A 312 15.87 21.34 -19.59
CA ARG A 312 15.16 20.15 -20.14
C ARG A 312 13.86 19.86 -19.38
N MET A 313 12.93 19.19 -20.07
CA MET A 313 11.74 18.58 -19.49
C MET A 313 11.82 17.05 -19.62
N LEU A 314 11.55 16.35 -18.54
CA LEU A 314 11.46 14.88 -18.53
C LEU A 314 10.08 14.45 -18.03
N PHE A 315 9.50 13.46 -18.70
CA PHE A 315 8.28 12.77 -18.26
C PHE A 315 8.52 11.27 -18.18
N MET A 316 7.94 10.61 -17.18
CA MET A 316 7.90 9.16 -17.07
C MET A 316 6.49 8.72 -16.70
N ILE A 317 5.85 7.95 -17.57
CA ILE A 317 4.57 7.29 -17.25
C ILE A 317 4.90 5.91 -16.68
N HIS A 318 4.45 5.66 -15.45
CA HIS A 318 4.63 4.41 -14.75
C HIS A 318 3.27 3.81 -14.36
N GLU A 319 3.00 2.58 -14.79
CA GLU A 319 1.76 1.88 -14.52
C GLU A 319 1.98 0.62 -13.67
N MET A 320 1.13 0.44 -12.67
CA MET A 320 1.06 -0.76 -11.84
C MET A 320 -0.21 -1.54 -12.22
N ILE A 321 -0.01 -2.79 -12.63
CA ILE A 321 -1.07 -3.68 -13.13
C ILE A 321 -1.43 -4.67 -12.03
N ASN A 322 -2.59 -4.51 -11.41
CA ASN A 322 -3.13 -5.49 -10.47
C ASN A 322 -4.12 -6.38 -11.23
N ALA A 323 -4.10 -7.68 -10.96
CA ALA A 323 -5.02 -8.62 -11.59
C ALA A 323 -5.30 -9.82 -10.69
N ALA A 324 -6.53 -10.33 -10.76
CA ALA A 324 -6.88 -11.66 -10.27
C ALA A 324 -7.40 -12.48 -11.46
N MET A 325 -6.56 -13.41 -11.92
CA MET A 325 -6.86 -14.36 -12.98
C MET A 325 -7.44 -15.62 -12.35
N TYR A 326 -8.62 -16.04 -12.81
CA TYR A 326 -9.34 -17.20 -12.30
C TYR A 326 -9.40 -18.35 -13.31
N ASP A 327 -9.38 -18.06 -14.62
CA ASP A 327 -9.53 -19.02 -15.73
C ASP A 327 -10.72 -20.00 -15.50
N ARG A 328 -11.90 -19.43 -15.20
CA ARG A 328 -13.14 -20.15 -14.88
C ARG A 328 -14.37 -19.48 -15.48
N ASP A 329 -15.27 -20.27 -16.05
CA ASP A 329 -16.51 -19.78 -16.66
C ASP A 329 -17.46 -19.08 -15.66
N GLU A 330 -17.36 -19.41 -14.36
CA GLU A 330 -18.25 -18.82 -13.33
C GLU A 330 -17.70 -17.52 -12.70
N ILE A 331 -16.41 -17.22 -12.85
CA ILE A 331 -15.74 -16.09 -12.18
C ILE A 331 -14.85 -15.37 -13.20
N PRO A 332 -15.21 -14.16 -13.67
CA PRO A 332 -14.42 -13.45 -14.65
C PRO A 332 -13.06 -13.03 -14.09
N ASP A 333 -12.03 -13.09 -14.92
CA ASP A 333 -10.75 -12.43 -14.66
C ASP A 333 -10.96 -10.94 -14.40
N SER A 334 -10.22 -10.38 -13.46
CA SER A 334 -10.25 -8.94 -13.14
C SER A 334 -8.86 -8.32 -13.30
N ILE A 335 -8.83 -7.10 -13.84
CA ILE A 335 -7.62 -6.29 -14.04
C ILE A 335 -7.91 -4.84 -13.67
N SER A 336 -6.93 -4.15 -13.09
CA SER A 336 -6.99 -2.72 -12.82
C SER A 336 -5.60 -2.09 -12.99
N ILE A 337 -5.57 -0.88 -13.53
CA ILE A 337 -4.34 -0.17 -13.88
C ILE A 337 -4.24 1.10 -13.03
N THR A 338 -3.28 1.12 -12.10
CA THR A 338 -2.95 2.32 -11.32
C THR A 338 -1.75 3.00 -11.95
N GLY A 339 -1.96 4.13 -12.60
CA GLY A 339 -0.93 4.88 -13.32
C GLY A 339 -0.47 6.15 -12.61
N GLN A 340 0.74 6.57 -12.95
CA GLN A 340 1.43 7.71 -12.37
C GLN A 340 2.26 8.41 -13.44
N VAL A 341 2.12 9.73 -13.57
CA VAL A 341 2.99 10.54 -14.44
C VAL A 341 3.96 11.31 -13.54
N ASN A 342 5.23 10.91 -13.57
CA ASN A 342 6.32 11.66 -12.96
C ASN A 342 6.85 12.70 -13.95
N CYS A 343 7.24 13.85 -13.43
CA CYS A 343 7.80 14.96 -14.20
C CYS A 343 9.07 15.48 -13.52
N ARG A 344 10.04 15.92 -14.32
CA ARG A 344 11.17 16.72 -13.86
C ARG A 344 11.34 17.91 -14.78
N ALA A 345 11.30 19.11 -14.21
CA ALA A 345 11.44 20.37 -14.94
C ALA A 345 12.72 21.10 -14.54
N ASP A 346 13.83 20.74 -15.19
CA ASP A 346 15.07 21.53 -15.12
C ASP A 346 14.85 22.79 -15.99
N LEU A 347 14.01 23.75 -15.53
CA LEU A 347 13.61 24.96 -16.28
C LEU A 347 13.89 26.25 -15.51
N GLU A 348 14.72 27.11 -16.11
CA GLU A 348 15.13 28.41 -15.56
C GLU A 348 13.96 29.41 -15.51
N GLY A 349 13.96 30.32 -14.52
CA GLY A 349 12.88 31.27 -14.29
C GLY A 349 11.59 30.62 -13.77
N LEU A 350 10.44 31.25 -14.06
CA LEU A 350 9.10 30.81 -13.66
C LEU A 350 8.20 30.55 -14.89
N PRO A 351 8.48 29.52 -15.71
CA PRO A 351 7.63 29.19 -16.85
C PRO A 351 6.44 28.31 -16.45
N ASP A 352 5.36 28.45 -17.20
CA ASP A 352 4.25 27.50 -17.24
C ASP A 352 4.44 26.49 -18.38
N VAL A 353 4.02 25.25 -18.14
CA VAL A 353 4.04 24.15 -19.09
C VAL A 353 2.60 23.78 -19.48
N SER A 354 2.34 23.69 -20.77
CA SER A 354 1.13 23.09 -21.34
C SER A 354 1.45 21.66 -21.78
N LEU A 355 0.82 20.68 -21.13
CA LEU A 355 0.92 19.26 -21.43
C LEU A 355 -0.42 18.74 -21.98
N PRO A 356 -0.55 18.54 -23.29
CA PRO A 356 -1.68 17.82 -23.87
C PRO A 356 -1.59 16.33 -23.52
N LEU A 357 -2.62 15.79 -22.88
CA LEU A 357 -2.78 14.36 -22.65
C LEU A 357 -3.64 13.72 -23.75
N SER A 358 -3.50 12.42 -23.96
CA SER A 358 -4.30 11.66 -24.92
C SER A 358 -4.56 10.24 -24.40
N GLY A 359 -5.70 9.66 -24.78
CA GLY A 359 -6.13 8.33 -24.33
C GLY A 359 -6.97 8.29 -23.05
N LEU A 360 -7.27 9.45 -22.44
CA LEU A 360 -8.08 9.58 -21.21
C LEU A 360 -9.42 8.83 -21.27
N LYS A 361 -10.17 8.96 -22.38
CA LYS A 361 -11.45 8.23 -22.57
C LYS A 361 -11.25 6.74 -22.81
N ASN A 362 -10.24 6.36 -23.59
CA ASN A 362 -9.93 4.94 -23.87
C ASN A 362 -9.50 4.17 -22.61
N ALA A 363 -8.85 4.86 -21.68
CA ALA A 363 -8.43 4.34 -20.38
C ALA A 363 -9.59 4.17 -19.37
N SER A 364 -10.81 4.66 -19.68
CA SER A 364 -11.97 4.68 -18.79
C SER A 364 -11.64 5.11 -17.35
N MET A 365 -10.94 6.25 -17.21
CA MET A 365 -10.41 6.66 -15.91
C MET A 365 -11.49 7.01 -14.89
N GLU A 366 -11.54 6.26 -13.78
CA GLU A 366 -12.50 6.47 -12.68
C GLU A 366 -12.00 7.51 -11.68
N ILE A 367 -10.71 7.47 -11.36
CA ILE A 367 -10.07 8.27 -10.32
C ILE A 367 -8.87 8.95 -10.93
N VAL A 368 -8.79 10.28 -10.82
CA VAL A 368 -7.61 11.07 -11.21
C VAL A 368 -7.30 12.08 -10.11
N SER A 369 -6.01 12.25 -9.81
CA SER A 369 -5.52 13.28 -8.89
C SER A 369 -4.30 13.97 -9.48
N PHE A 370 -4.15 15.26 -9.20
CA PHE A 370 -3.12 16.14 -9.78
C PHE A 370 -2.27 16.77 -8.69
N HIS A 371 -1.05 17.17 -9.05
CA HIS A 371 -0.21 18.00 -8.19
C HIS A 371 -0.83 19.40 -8.00
N TYR A 372 -0.57 20.05 -6.86
CA TYR A 372 -1.06 21.41 -6.56
C TYR A 372 -0.60 22.50 -7.53
N CYS A 373 0.39 22.21 -8.39
CA CYS A 373 0.82 23.11 -9.45
C CYS A 373 -0.08 23.09 -10.71
N VAL A 374 -1.00 22.11 -10.82
CA VAL A 374 -1.81 21.89 -12.01
C VAL A 374 -3.09 22.71 -11.99
N GLN A 375 -3.23 23.56 -13.00
CA GLN A 375 -4.47 24.17 -13.42
C GLN A 375 -5.06 23.29 -14.54
N VAL A 376 -6.07 22.50 -14.19
CA VAL A 376 -6.80 21.65 -15.13
C VAL A 376 -7.69 22.54 -15.99
N SER A 377 -7.59 22.47 -17.32
CA SER A 377 -8.46 23.21 -18.22
C SER A 377 -9.64 22.37 -18.72
N GLU A 378 -10.83 22.96 -18.77
CA GLU A 378 -12.10 22.30 -19.15
C GLU A 378 -12.27 22.13 -20.68
N HIS A 379 -11.17 21.99 -21.43
CA HIS A 379 -11.18 22.06 -22.89
C HIS A 379 -11.47 20.73 -23.59
N GLY A 380 -12.75 20.43 -23.77
CA GLY A 380 -13.26 19.58 -24.85
C GLY A 380 -13.09 18.08 -24.67
N ASP A 381 -13.81 17.34 -25.51
CA ASP A 381 -14.20 15.95 -25.24
C ASP A 381 -13.08 14.89 -25.13
N ASP A 382 -11.87 15.12 -25.67
CA ASP A 382 -10.85 14.05 -25.75
C ASP A 382 -9.39 14.53 -25.64
N LYS A 383 -9.18 15.82 -25.33
CA LYS A 383 -7.84 16.46 -25.33
C LYS A 383 -7.63 17.40 -24.15
N GLN A 384 -7.68 16.84 -22.95
CA GLN A 384 -7.39 17.60 -21.73
C GLN A 384 -5.93 18.08 -21.74
N ALA A 385 -5.75 19.40 -21.73
CA ALA A 385 -4.45 20.03 -21.53
C ALA A 385 -4.28 20.42 -20.05
N LEU A 386 -3.21 19.92 -19.44
CA LEU A 386 -2.78 20.35 -18.10
C LEU A 386 -1.87 21.57 -18.24
N MET A 387 -2.23 22.67 -17.58
CA MET A 387 -1.37 23.84 -17.44
C MET A 387 -0.71 23.79 -16.06
N PHE A 388 0.61 23.93 -15.95
CA PHE A 388 1.28 23.94 -14.64
C PHE A 388 2.60 24.69 -14.62
N SER A 389 2.85 25.44 -13.54
CA SER A 389 4.18 25.99 -13.22
C SER A 389 4.94 24.95 -12.39
N PRO A 390 5.92 24.20 -12.93
CA PRO A 390 6.43 23.01 -12.28
C PRO A 390 7.30 23.30 -11.02
N PRO A 391 7.23 22.45 -9.99
CA PRO A 391 8.23 22.38 -8.91
C PRO A 391 9.67 22.14 -9.41
N LEU A 392 10.61 22.26 -8.47
CA LEU A 392 12.00 21.85 -8.66
C LEU A 392 12.16 20.33 -8.46
N GLY A 393 13.21 19.76 -9.05
CA GLY A 393 13.51 18.33 -8.89
C GLY A 393 12.54 17.43 -9.65
N ASN A 394 12.41 16.18 -9.18
CA ASN A 394 11.44 15.23 -9.69
C ASN A 394 10.17 15.32 -8.83
N PHE A 395 8.99 15.37 -9.45
CA PHE A 395 7.71 15.39 -8.74
C PHE A 395 6.65 14.54 -9.44
N VAL A 396 5.60 14.17 -8.72
CA VAL A 396 4.45 13.43 -9.29
C VAL A 396 3.44 14.45 -9.82
N LEU A 397 3.26 14.50 -11.14
CA LEU A 397 2.36 15.46 -11.79
C LEU A 397 0.89 15.04 -11.68
N MET A 398 0.61 13.75 -11.87
CA MET A 398 -0.72 13.16 -11.68
C MET A 398 -0.65 11.67 -11.36
N ARG A 399 -1.73 11.16 -10.75
CA ARG A 399 -2.01 9.73 -10.55
C ARG A 399 -3.40 9.43 -11.09
N TYR A 400 -3.59 8.25 -11.68
CA TYR A 400 -4.86 7.80 -12.24
C TYR A 400 -5.15 6.33 -11.95
N GLN A 401 -6.43 5.97 -11.95
CA GLN A 401 -6.90 4.58 -12.00
C GLN A 401 -7.74 4.39 -13.26
N ALA A 402 -7.42 3.34 -14.01
CA ALA A 402 -8.04 2.96 -15.27
C ALA A 402 -8.56 1.51 -15.18
N LEU A 403 -9.79 1.27 -15.64
CA LEU A 403 -10.35 -0.08 -15.74
C LEU A 403 -10.09 -0.72 -17.10
N CYS A 404 -10.00 0.08 -18.17
CA CYS A 404 -9.73 -0.42 -19.51
C CYS A 404 -8.23 -0.46 -19.84
N GLY A 405 -7.83 -1.60 -20.39
CA GLY A 405 -6.59 -1.84 -21.12
C GLY A 405 -6.82 -2.97 -22.14
N PRO A 406 -5.80 -3.36 -22.91
CA PRO A 406 -5.83 -4.58 -23.71
C PRO A 406 -5.84 -5.84 -22.81
N ASP A 407 -5.97 -7.03 -23.42
CA ASP A 407 -5.91 -8.32 -22.72
C ASP A 407 -4.74 -8.41 -21.71
N PRO A 408 -4.93 -9.10 -20.57
CA PRO A 408 -3.92 -9.20 -19.53
C PRO A 408 -2.56 -9.68 -20.09
N PRO A 409 -1.44 -9.00 -19.77
CA PRO A 409 -0.14 -9.25 -20.38
C PRO A 409 0.44 -10.64 -20.06
N VAL A 410 -0.10 -11.31 -19.05
CA VAL A 410 0.14 -12.72 -18.73
C VAL A 410 -1.21 -13.38 -18.43
N LYS A 411 -1.73 -14.17 -19.38
CA LYS A 411 -3.04 -14.85 -19.31
C LYS A 411 -2.84 -16.37 -19.18
N GLY A 412 -3.90 -17.11 -18.84
CA GLY A 412 -3.89 -18.56 -18.67
C GLY A 412 -3.89 -19.00 -17.20
N PHE A 413 -3.73 -20.30 -16.97
CA PHE A 413 -4.10 -20.93 -15.70
C PHE A 413 -2.94 -21.45 -14.86
N TYR A 414 -3.26 -21.61 -13.57
CA TYR A 414 -2.50 -22.32 -12.57
C TYR A 414 -3.39 -23.42 -11.94
N GLN A 415 -2.86 -24.63 -11.83
CA GLN A 415 -3.48 -25.75 -11.12
C GLN A 415 -2.49 -26.37 -10.14
N LEU A 416 -2.96 -26.67 -8.94
CA LEU A 416 -2.25 -27.47 -7.93
C LEU A 416 -3.25 -28.42 -7.26
N SER A 417 -2.93 -29.71 -7.23
CA SER A 417 -3.68 -30.73 -6.50
C SER A 417 -2.74 -31.52 -5.59
N MET A 418 -3.17 -31.80 -4.37
CA MET A 418 -2.42 -32.65 -3.44
C MET A 418 -2.64 -34.12 -3.79
N VAL A 419 -1.55 -34.87 -3.95
CA VAL A 419 -1.54 -36.31 -4.29
C VAL A 419 -1.34 -37.17 -3.03
N SER A 420 -0.62 -36.64 -2.04
CA SER A 420 -0.55 -37.17 -0.66
C SER A 420 -0.55 -36.00 0.33
N GLU A 421 -0.31 -36.24 1.63
CA GLU A 421 -0.14 -35.13 2.57
C GLU A 421 1.02 -34.21 2.15
N ASP A 422 2.20 -34.75 1.81
CA ASP A 422 3.41 -33.96 1.55
C ASP A 422 3.87 -33.95 0.08
N GLU A 423 3.05 -34.41 -0.86
CA GLU A 423 3.32 -34.36 -2.32
C GLU A 423 2.12 -33.78 -3.08
N GLY A 424 2.36 -32.76 -3.92
CA GLY A 424 1.37 -32.18 -4.82
C GLY A 424 1.83 -32.17 -6.28
N ALA A 425 0.88 -32.28 -7.22
CA ALA A 425 1.11 -32.15 -8.65
C ALA A 425 0.56 -30.81 -9.14
N PHE A 426 1.32 -30.09 -9.97
CA PHE A 426 0.97 -28.78 -10.47
C PHE A 426 1.14 -28.65 -11.98
N LEU A 427 0.39 -27.70 -12.55
CA LEU A 427 0.48 -27.30 -13.95
C LEU A 427 0.25 -25.79 -14.08
N PHE A 428 1.22 -25.11 -14.70
CA PHE A 428 1.01 -23.80 -15.28
C PHE A 428 0.86 -23.93 -16.79
N LYS A 429 -0.12 -23.23 -17.37
CA LYS A 429 -0.16 -22.95 -18.81
C LYS A 429 -0.47 -21.48 -19.02
N LEU A 430 0.53 -20.71 -19.46
CA LEU A 430 0.48 -19.27 -19.56
C LEU A 430 0.74 -18.78 -20.99
N GLN A 431 0.17 -17.63 -21.32
CA GLN A 431 0.37 -16.92 -22.57
C GLN A 431 0.76 -15.47 -22.26
N LEU A 432 1.98 -15.11 -22.64
CA LEU A 432 2.60 -13.82 -22.36
C LEU A 432 2.54 -12.94 -23.61
N MET A 433 2.23 -11.66 -23.45
CA MET A 433 2.29 -10.63 -24.49
C MET A 433 1.46 -10.94 -25.76
N GLU A 434 0.32 -11.62 -25.64
CA GLU A 434 -0.62 -11.79 -26.76
C GLU A 434 -1.29 -10.45 -27.14
N GLY A 435 -1.43 -10.19 -28.44
CA GLY A 435 -1.96 -8.92 -28.95
C GLY A 435 -0.98 -7.74 -28.89
N TYR A 436 -0.06 -7.71 -27.91
CA TYR A 436 0.96 -6.67 -27.75
C TYR A 436 1.97 -6.66 -28.91
N ARG A 437 2.11 -5.49 -29.55
CA ARG A 437 3.03 -5.25 -30.68
C ARG A 437 4.14 -4.28 -30.27
N ALA A 438 5.17 -4.11 -31.10
CA ALA A 438 6.13 -3.02 -30.90
C ALA A 438 5.37 -1.67 -30.85
N PRO A 439 5.74 -0.73 -29.94
CA PRO A 439 6.97 -0.69 -29.15
C PRO A 439 7.01 -1.52 -27.86
N PHE A 440 5.93 -2.19 -27.45
CA PHE A 440 5.90 -2.93 -26.18
C PHE A 440 6.97 -4.03 -26.12
N SER A 441 7.75 -4.02 -25.04
CA SER A 441 8.77 -5.03 -24.76
C SER A 441 8.72 -5.45 -23.29
N MET A 442 8.57 -6.73 -23.00
CA MET A 442 8.67 -7.29 -21.65
C MET A 442 10.13 -7.58 -21.33
N ASP A 443 10.71 -6.94 -20.31
CA ASP A 443 12.11 -7.11 -19.89
C ASP A 443 12.31 -8.38 -19.06
N PHE A 444 11.42 -8.63 -18.09
CA PHE A 444 11.38 -9.86 -17.32
C PHE A 444 9.94 -10.29 -17.02
N CYS A 445 9.77 -11.58 -16.74
CA CYS A 445 8.55 -12.16 -16.21
C CYS A 445 8.90 -13.41 -15.38
N THR A 446 8.45 -13.41 -14.12
CA THR A 446 8.66 -14.47 -13.13
C THR A 446 7.32 -14.87 -12.55
N VAL A 447 7.10 -16.15 -12.31
CA VAL A 447 5.98 -16.68 -11.53
C VAL A 447 6.52 -17.24 -10.22
N SER A 448 5.92 -16.89 -9.09
CA SER A 448 6.25 -17.43 -7.77
C SER A 448 5.05 -18.18 -7.22
N MET A 449 5.24 -19.46 -6.92
CA MET A 449 4.28 -20.32 -6.24
C MET A 449 4.67 -20.41 -4.75
N PRO A 450 4.03 -19.67 -3.84
CA PRO A 450 4.42 -19.62 -2.43
C PRO A 450 3.88 -20.80 -1.61
N PHE A 451 4.62 -21.15 -0.54
CA PHE A 451 4.25 -22.18 0.43
C PHE A 451 4.44 -21.69 1.89
N PRO A 452 3.68 -20.69 2.36
CA PRO A 452 4.01 -19.97 3.60
C PRO A 452 4.03 -20.82 4.87
N ARG A 453 3.26 -21.93 4.92
CA ARG A 453 3.22 -22.86 6.07
C ARG A 453 3.92 -24.20 5.80
N ARG A 454 4.67 -24.34 4.69
CA ARG A 454 5.35 -25.60 4.33
C ARG A 454 6.74 -25.38 3.74
N ARG A 455 7.71 -26.14 4.22
CA ARG A 455 9.08 -26.12 3.73
C ARG A 455 9.19 -27.03 2.51
N VAL A 456 9.68 -26.52 1.37
CA VAL A 456 9.86 -27.33 0.15
C VAL A 456 11.10 -28.21 0.30
N LEU A 457 10.93 -29.52 0.11
CA LEU A 457 12.00 -30.52 0.12
C LEU A 457 12.63 -30.66 -1.27
N SER A 458 11.80 -30.77 -2.30
CA SER A 458 12.22 -30.86 -3.70
C SER A 458 11.05 -30.59 -4.65
N PHE A 459 11.37 -30.40 -5.94
CA PHE A 459 10.40 -30.45 -7.03
C PHE A 459 10.94 -31.34 -8.14
N ASP A 460 10.04 -31.84 -8.97
CA ASP A 460 10.34 -32.50 -10.25
C ASP A 460 9.47 -31.87 -11.35
N GLY A 461 9.94 -31.86 -12.59
CA GLY A 461 9.26 -31.22 -13.72
C GLY A 461 10.14 -30.24 -14.50
N ASN A 462 9.82 -30.07 -15.78
CA ASN A 462 10.60 -29.26 -16.71
C ASN A 462 9.71 -28.18 -17.34
N PRO A 463 10.03 -26.89 -17.17
CA PRO A 463 9.33 -25.83 -17.89
C PRO A 463 9.72 -25.86 -19.37
N SER A 464 8.76 -25.51 -20.23
CA SER A 464 8.97 -25.33 -21.68
C SER A 464 9.95 -24.19 -22.03
N THR A 465 10.11 -23.20 -21.15
CA THR A 465 11.01 -22.05 -21.33
C THR A 465 11.39 -21.43 -19.98
N GLY A 466 12.44 -20.61 -19.95
CA GLY A 466 12.93 -19.96 -18.75
C GLY A 466 13.76 -20.87 -17.84
N THR A 467 13.84 -20.51 -16.55
CA THR A 467 14.60 -21.26 -15.52
C THR A 467 13.83 -21.32 -14.21
N VAL A 468 13.98 -22.38 -13.43
CA VAL A 468 13.30 -22.57 -12.14
C VAL A 468 14.32 -22.59 -11.00
N SER A 469 13.98 -21.93 -9.89
CA SER A 469 14.72 -21.93 -8.64
C SER A 469 13.76 -22.17 -7.46
N MET A 470 14.22 -22.90 -6.44
CA MET A 470 13.44 -23.23 -5.26
C MET A 470 13.96 -22.44 -4.05
N THR A 471 13.08 -21.85 -3.26
CA THR A 471 13.41 -21.33 -1.92
C THR A 471 12.85 -22.27 -0.85
N GLU A 472 13.11 -21.99 0.42
CA GLU A 472 12.54 -22.78 1.52
C GLU A 472 11.00 -22.78 1.50
N HIS A 473 10.37 -21.71 1.03
CA HIS A 473 8.91 -21.50 1.07
C HIS A 473 8.31 -21.02 -0.27
N SER A 474 8.96 -21.29 -1.41
CA SER A 474 8.41 -20.99 -2.74
C SER A 474 9.10 -21.78 -3.87
N LEU A 475 8.40 -21.89 -5.00
CA LEU A 475 9.01 -22.24 -6.29
C LEU A 475 8.93 -21.02 -7.23
N GLU A 476 10.08 -20.55 -7.70
CA GLU A 476 10.22 -19.40 -8.61
C GLU A 476 10.53 -19.88 -10.04
N TRP A 477 9.69 -19.52 -11.01
CA TRP A 477 9.88 -19.78 -12.43
C TRP A 477 10.10 -18.49 -13.21
N LYS A 478 11.33 -18.25 -13.63
CA LYS A 478 11.79 -17.06 -14.37
C LYS A 478 11.66 -17.32 -15.87
N ILE A 479 10.48 -16.98 -16.43
CA ILE A 479 10.07 -17.22 -17.82
C ILE A 479 10.88 -16.32 -18.77
N VAL A 480 10.90 -15.01 -18.50
CA VAL A 480 11.67 -14.00 -19.24
C VAL A 480 12.66 -13.38 -18.27
N THR A 481 13.91 -13.19 -18.72
CA THR A 481 15.03 -12.72 -17.88
C THR A 481 15.59 -11.41 -18.41
N SER A 482 15.83 -10.43 -17.54
CA SER A 482 16.28 -9.09 -17.92
C SER A 482 17.50 -9.13 -18.85
N GLY A 483 17.48 -8.28 -19.87
CA GLY A 483 18.45 -8.29 -20.97
C GLY A 483 18.21 -9.36 -22.05
N ARG A 484 17.23 -10.26 -21.87
CA ARG A 484 16.66 -11.15 -22.90
C ARG A 484 15.14 -10.95 -23.04
N GLY A 485 14.73 -9.68 -22.96
CA GLY A 485 13.32 -9.29 -23.09
C GLY A 485 12.72 -9.59 -24.46
N ILE A 486 11.39 -9.71 -24.51
CA ILE A 486 10.61 -9.98 -25.72
C ILE A 486 9.90 -8.72 -26.21
N THR A 487 10.16 -8.32 -27.45
CA THR A 487 9.54 -7.15 -28.10
C THR A 487 8.59 -7.59 -29.21
N GLY A 488 7.32 -7.18 -29.15
CA GLY A 488 6.33 -7.43 -30.21
C GLY A 488 6.12 -8.91 -30.60
N LYS A 489 6.29 -9.83 -29.65
CA LYS A 489 6.07 -11.27 -29.79
C LYS A 489 5.39 -11.81 -28.55
N SER A 490 4.45 -12.74 -28.73
CA SER A 490 3.92 -13.55 -27.65
C SER A 490 4.81 -14.75 -27.33
N ILE A 491 4.64 -15.32 -26.13
CA ILE A 491 5.18 -16.62 -25.73
C ILE A 491 4.04 -17.46 -25.13
N GLU A 492 3.87 -18.69 -25.59
CA GLU A 492 3.16 -19.74 -24.83
C GLU A 492 4.18 -20.45 -23.94
N ALA A 493 3.87 -20.58 -22.64
CA ALA A 493 4.77 -21.11 -21.63
C ALA A 493 4.00 -22.08 -20.71
N THR A 494 4.35 -23.35 -20.78
CA THR A 494 3.82 -24.42 -19.92
C THR A 494 4.89 -24.88 -18.93
N PHE A 495 4.50 -25.16 -17.69
CA PHE A 495 5.35 -25.79 -16.67
C PHE A 495 4.54 -26.81 -15.84
N PRO A 496 4.60 -28.11 -16.18
CA PRO A 496 4.10 -29.20 -15.35
C PRO A 496 5.15 -29.66 -14.33
N GLY A 497 4.72 -30.19 -13.19
CA GLY A 497 5.62 -30.83 -12.24
C GLY A 497 4.94 -31.43 -11.01
N THR A 498 5.76 -31.98 -10.12
CA THR A 498 5.37 -32.31 -8.75
C THR A 498 6.26 -31.56 -7.75
N ILE A 499 5.74 -31.37 -6.54
CA ILE A 499 6.43 -30.69 -5.46
C ILE A 499 6.27 -31.49 -4.17
N LYS A 500 7.39 -31.63 -3.44
CA LYS A 500 7.50 -32.41 -2.21
C LYS A 500 7.86 -31.49 -1.07
N PHE A 501 7.21 -31.71 0.07
CA PHE A 501 7.43 -30.94 1.29
C PHE A 501 8.22 -31.76 2.32
N PHE A 502 8.84 -31.06 3.28
CA PHE A 502 9.31 -31.72 4.49
C PHE A 502 8.11 -32.18 5.33
N PRO A 503 8.11 -33.43 5.85
CA PRO A 503 7.05 -33.91 6.72
C PRO A 503 6.81 -33.01 7.94
N ARG A 504 5.54 -32.87 8.32
CA ARG A 504 5.13 -32.06 9.47
C ARG A 504 5.64 -32.66 10.77
N THR A 505 6.67 -32.02 11.35
CA THR A 505 7.05 -32.27 12.74
C THR A 505 6.04 -31.60 13.66
N ILE A 506 5.04 -32.38 14.11
CA ILE A 506 4.10 -31.94 15.16
C ILE A 506 4.91 -31.65 16.42
N GLN A 507 5.11 -30.36 16.73
CA GLN A 507 5.70 -29.95 18.00
C GLN A 507 4.66 -30.18 19.11
N ARG A 508 4.67 -31.38 19.71
CA ARG A 508 4.06 -31.62 21.02
C ARG A 508 4.77 -30.73 22.04
N GLY A 509 4.26 -29.52 22.23
CA GLY A 509 4.65 -28.66 23.34
C GLY A 509 4.39 -29.38 24.68
N PRO A 510 5.26 -29.21 25.70
CA PRO A 510 5.05 -29.84 26.99
C PRO A 510 3.79 -29.26 27.65
N SER A 511 2.76 -30.08 27.79
CA SER A 511 1.53 -29.70 28.46
C SER A 511 1.79 -29.40 29.93
N LEU A 512 1.59 -28.14 30.33
CA LEU A 512 1.68 -27.71 31.73
C LEU A 512 0.65 -28.48 32.57
N PRO A 513 1.06 -29.17 33.66
CA PRO A 513 0.12 -29.92 34.50
C PRO A 513 -0.90 -28.97 35.15
N ARG A 514 -2.13 -28.97 34.63
CA ARG A 514 -3.24 -28.16 35.14
C ARG A 514 -3.69 -28.70 36.50
N SER A 515 -3.18 -28.09 37.57
CA SER A 515 -3.48 -28.46 38.96
C SER A 515 -4.94 -28.19 39.33
N VAL A 516 -5.81 -29.19 39.12
CA VAL A 516 -7.19 -29.18 39.64
C VAL A 516 -7.17 -29.83 41.01
N SER A 517 -7.28 -29.03 42.07
CA SER A 517 -7.46 -29.55 43.43
C SER A 517 -8.92 -29.98 43.65
N ARG A 518 -9.13 -31.26 43.98
CA ARG A 518 -10.31 -31.73 44.71
C ARG A 518 -10.02 -33.03 45.45
N ASN A 519 -10.69 -33.20 46.59
CA ASN A 519 -10.33 -34.16 47.63
C ASN A 519 -10.54 -35.63 47.25
N THR A 520 -9.69 -36.48 47.80
CA THR A 520 -9.81 -37.94 47.88
C THR A 520 -10.92 -38.40 48.83
N VAL A 521 -11.70 -39.40 48.40
CA VAL A 521 -12.23 -40.52 49.20
C VAL A 521 -12.19 -41.76 48.29
N GLU A 522 -12.08 -42.97 48.86
CA GLU A 522 -11.62 -44.20 48.19
C GLU A 522 -12.76 -45.23 47.87
N GLU A 523 -12.37 -46.49 47.59
CA GLU A 523 -13.14 -47.75 47.57
C GLU A 523 -13.67 -48.31 46.21
N ASP A 524 -12.76 -48.91 45.46
CA ASP A 524 -12.60 -50.37 45.22
C ASP A 524 -13.76 -51.34 44.86
N THR A 525 -13.35 -52.39 44.13
CA THR A 525 -13.82 -53.81 44.11
C THR A 525 -14.76 -54.35 43.01
N HIS A 526 -14.25 -55.44 42.39
CA HIS A 526 -14.87 -56.60 41.71
C HIS A 526 -16.30 -57.03 42.18
N SER A 527 -17.16 -57.77 41.45
CA SER A 527 -17.19 -58.35 40.06
C SER A 527 -18.69 -58.61 39.67
N ASP A 528 -19.22 -59.56 38.88
CA ASP A 528 -18.78 -60.82 38.21
C ASP A 528 -19.73 -61.21 37.02
N ALA A 529 -19.70 -62.47 36.52
CA ALA A 529 -20.16 -62.85 35.16
C ALA A 529 -21.46 -63.71 35.00
N GLU A 530 -22.03 -63.61 33.79
CA GLU A 530 -22.89 -64.53 33.00
C GLU A 530 -24.38 -64.86 33.35
N GLN A 531 -25.26 -64.46 32.40
CA GLN A 531 -26.53 -65.07 31.93
C GLN A 531 -27.74 -65.26 32.90
N ASP A 532 -29.01 -65.18 32.46
CA ASP A 532 -29.56 -65.20 31.08
C ASP A 532 -30.86 -64.36 30.87
N THR A 533 -31.29 -64.23 29.61
CA THR A 533 -32.44 -63.49 29.03
C THR A 533 -33.66 -63.16 29.95
N SER A 534 -34.19 -61.92 29.95
CA SER A 534 -35.09 -61.43 28.88
C SER A 534 -35.60 -59.99 29.06
N ASN A 535 -35.78 -59.29 27.92
CA ASN A 535 -36.68 -58.14 27.67
C ASN A 535 -36.74 -56.95 28.66
N ASN A 536 -35.81 -56.01 28.54
CA ASN A 536 -36.19 -54.63 28.19
C ASN A 536 -35.04 -53.88 27.51
N THR A 537 -35.32 -53.09 26.46
CA THR A 537 -34.29 -52.44 25.63
C THR A 537 -33.94 -51.04 26.11
N LEU A 538 -32.74 -50.87 26.68
CA LEU A 538 -32.08 -49.58 26.91
C LEU A 538 -30.55 -49.68 26.72
N ASN A 539 -29.94 -48.57 26.32
CA ASN A 539 -28.53 -48.19 26.54
C ASN A 539 -27.36 -49.01 26.00
N ILE A 540 -27.52 -49.74 24.89
CA ILE A 540 -26.34 -50.18 24.11
C ILE A 540 -25.66 -48.97 23.41
N GLU A 541 -26.43 -48.02 22.87
CA GLU A 541 -25.86 -46.84 22.18
C GLU A 541 -25.12 -45.88 23.14
N GLU A 542 -25.70 -45.52 24.29
CA GLU A 542 -25.07 -44.58 25.22
C GLU A 542 -23.74 -45.13 25.79
N THR A 543 -23.69 -46.44 26.09
CA THR A 543 -22.47 -47.12 26.56
C THR A 543 -21.38 -47.18 25.49
N LEU A 544 -21.75 -47.24 24.21
CA LEU A 544 -20.79 -47.13 23.10
C LEU A 544 -20.30 -45.69 22.90
N MET A 545 -21.21 -44.70 22.98
CA MET A 545 -20.85 -43.28 22.87
C MET A 545 -19.93 -42.81 24.01
N GLU A 546 -20.16 -43.23 25.26
CA GLU A 546 -19.25 -42.90 26.38
C GLU A 546 -17.83 -43.44 26.20
N LYS A 547 -17.67 -44.64 25.61
CA LYS A 547 -16.33 -45.19 25.31
C LYS A 547 -15.69 -44.49 24.12
N MET A 548 -16.44 -44.20 23.07
CA MET A 548 -15.93 -43.48 21.90
C MET A 548 -15.51 -42.03 22.20
N ASN A 549 -16.10 -41.39 23.22
CA ASN A 549 -15.79 -40.01 23.63
C ASN A 549 -14.61 -39.87 24.64
N LYS A 550 -14.02 -40.97 25.14
CA LYS A 550 -12.95 -40.90 26.16
C LYS A 550 -11.54 -41.21 25.64
N ASP A 551 -11.41 -42.04 24.60
CA ASP A 551 -10.10 -42.38 23.99
C ASP A 551 -9.76 -41.52 22.75
N LEU A 552 -10.64 -40.60 22.35
CA LEU A 552 -10.33 -39.53 21.41
C LEU A 552 -9.84 -38.30 22.17
N GLU A 553 -8.52 -38.14 22.29
CA GLU A 553 -7.95 -36.80 22.43
C GLU A 553 -8.53 -35.93 21.31
N SER A 554 -9.00 -34.72 21.65
CA SER A 554 -9.50 -33.78 20.64
C SER A 554 -8.38 -33.47 19.65
N VAL A 555 -8.49 -34.01 18.43
CA VAL A 555 -7.57 -33.69 17.32
C VAL A 555 -7.49 -32.17 17.24
N ASP A 556 -6.26 -31.66 17.27
CA ASP A 556 -6.02 -30.22 17.20
C ASP A 556 -6.56 -29.71 15.86
N LEU A 557 -7.65 -28.94 15.93
CA LEU A 557 -8.40 -28.49 14.75
C LEU A 557 -7.81 -27.20 14.15
N GLU A 558 -6.53 -26.93 14.41
CA GLU A 558 -5.68 -26.15 13.51
C GLU A 558 -5.24 -27.02 12.30
N GLU A 559 -5.73 -26.80 11.07
CA GLU A 559 -6.61 -25.70 10.64
C GLU A 559 -7.33 -26.08 9.33
N PRO A 560 -8.65 -26.37 9.34
CA PRO A 560 -9.44 -26.60 8.12
C PRO A 560 -9.43 -25.43 7.11
N PHE A 561 -8.98 -24.25 7.52
CA PHE A 561 -8.91 -23.04 6.71
C PHE A 561 -7.55 -22.82 6.01
N CYS A 562 -6.55 -23.68 6.24
CA CYS A 562 -5.21 -23.59 5.66
C CYS A 562 -5.16 -23.64 4.12
N TRP A 563 -6.28 -23.96 3.46
CA TRP A 563 -6.41 -24.10 2.01
C TRP A 563 -5.96 -22.83 1.27
N GLN A 564 -6.15 -21.65 1.85
CA GLN A 564 -5.74 -20.37 1.26
C GLN A 564 -4.21 -20.25 1.03
N ALA A 565 -3.38 -21.03 1.73
CA ALA A 565 -1.93 -20.91 1.70
C ALA A 565 -1.27 -21.27 0.35
N TYR A 566 -1.93 -22.08 -0.48
CA TYR A 566 -1.40 -22.59 -1.76
C TYR A 566 -2.37 -22.40 -2.93
N ASN A 567 -3.47 -21.67 -2.74
CA ASN A 567 -4.51 -21.50 -3.77
C ASN A 567 -4.15 -20.45 -4.83
N TYR A 568 -2.93 -19.95 -4.87
CA TYR A 568 -2.51 -18.97 -5.88
C TYR A 568 -1.01 -19.02 -6.18
N ALA A 569 -0.63 -18.43 -7.33
CA ALA A 569 0.72 -18.01 -7.65
C ALA A 569 0.74 -16.50 -7.96
N LYS A 570 1.86 -15.83 -7.67
CA LYS A 570 2.07 -14.42 -8.05
C LYS A 570 2.86 -14.32 -9.34
N VAL A 571 2.50 -13.37 -10.20
CA VAL A 571 3.27 -13.01 -11.39
C VAL A 571 4.00 -11.69 -11.14
N SER A 572 5.27 -11.62 -11.50
CA SER A 572 6.09 -10.41 -11.42
C SER A 572 6.73 -10.11 -12.77
N PHE A 573 6.38 -8.98 -13.38
CA PHE A 573 6.89 -8.59 -14.70
C PHE A 573 7.17 -7.09 -14.82
N LYS A 574 7.97 -6.74 -15.82
CA LYS A 574 8.19 -5.36 -16.28
C LYS A 574 8.08 -5.28 -17.79
N ILE A 575 7.30 -4.32 -18.27
CA ILE A 575 7.09 -3.97 -19.68
C ILE A 575 7.55 -2.53 -19.89
N ILE A 576 8.22 -2.27 -21.01
CA ILE A 576 8.70 -0.94 -21.41
C ILE A 576 8.21 -0.58 -22.81
N GLY A 577 8.22 0.72 -23.11
CA GLY A 577 7.93 1.25 -24.45
C GLY A 577 6.48 1.69 -24.69
N GLY A 578 5.57 1.43 -23.75
CA GLY A 578 4.17 1.85 -23.83
C GLY A 578 3.41 1.65 -22.51
N THR A 579 2.20 2.20 -22.47
CA THR A 579 1.21 2.07 -21.38
C THR A 579 0.11 1.06 -21.74
N LEU A 580 -0.38 0.29 -20.78
CA LEU A 580 -1.54 -0.59 -20.95
C LEU A 580 -2.86 0.18 -20.92
N SER A 581 -2.99 1.30 -20.20
CA SER A 581 -4.22 2.11 -20.25
C SER A 581 -4.43 2.87 -21.58
N GLY A 582 -3.40 2.95 -22.42
CA GLY A 582 -3.39 3.80 -23.61
C GLY A 582 -3.14 5.30 -23.35
N MET A 583 -2.92 5.71 -22.09
CA MET A 583 -2.49 7.06 -21.73
C MET A 583 -1.18 7.44 -22.42
N SER A 584 -1.18 8.54 -23.17
CA SER A 584 -0.02 8.97 -23.96
C SER A 584 0.21 10.48 -23.90
N ILE A 585 1.48 10.83 -24.04
CA ILE A 585 2.01 12.19 -24.15
C ILE A 585 2.76 12.27 -25.47
N ASP A 586 2.55 13.32 -26.27
CA ASP A 586 3.45 13.66 -27.38
C ASP A 586 4.47 14.72 -26.90
N PRO A 587 5.78 14.38 -26.79
CA PRO A 587 6.82 15.33 -26.41
C PRO A 587 6.89 16.57 -27.31
N LYS A 588 6.40 16.50 -28.56
CA LYS A 588 6.38 17.63 -29.51
C LYS A 588 5.17 18.55 -29.33
N ALA A 589 4.11 18.08 -28.66
CA ALA A 589 2.92 18.86 -28.35
C ALA A 589 3.02 19.61 -27.00
N VAL A 590 3.99 19.24 -26.16
CA VAL A 590 4.33 19.98 -24.94
C VAL A 590 4.87 21.36 -25.32
N SER A 591 4.33 22.41 -24.73
CA SER A 591 4.80 23.79 -24.92
C SER A 591 5.07 24.48 -23.58
N ILE A 592 5.99 25.44 -23.62
CA ILE A 592 6.53 26.12 -22.44
C ILE A 592 6.41 27.62 -22.66
N TYR A 593 5.85 28.34 -21.69
CA TYR A 593 5.65 29.79 -21.74
C TYR A 593 6.31 30.48 -20.52
N PRO A 594 7.14 31.52 -20.70
CA PRO A 594 7.65 32.04 -21.97
C PRO A 594 8.48 31.00 -22.73
N ALA A 595 8.68 31.22 -24.04
CA ALA A 595 9.29 30.23 -24.92
C ALA A 595 10.76 29.93 -24.55
N LEU A 596 11.00 28.71 -24.04
CA LEU A 596 12.32 28.22 -23.63
C LEU A 596 12.81 27.08 -24.55
N LYS A 597 14.14 26.98 -24.72
CA LYS A 597 14.78 25.91 -25.50
C LYS A 597 15.14 24.70 -24.63
N ALA A 598 14.11 24.02 -24.15
CA ALA A 598 14.24 22.78 -23.40
C ALA A 598 13.84 21.57 -24.29
N PRO A 599 14.70 20.53 -24.45
CA PRO A 599 14.25 19.26 -25.02
C PRO A 599 13.24 18.61 -24.07
N VAL A 600 12.27 17.89 -24.66
CA VAL A 600 11.26 17.11 -23.93
C VAL A 600 11.55 15.63 -24.16
N GLU A 601 11.85 14.90 -23.10
CA GLU A 601 12.14 13.47 -23.12
C GLU A 601 11.01 12.72 -22.37
N LEU A 602 10.66 11.52 -22.85
CA LEU A 602 9.53 10.73 -22.33
C LEU A 602 9.91 9.25 -22.26
N SER A 603 9.61 8.61 -21.12
CA SER A 603 9.65 7.16 -20.95
C SER A 603 8.30 6.60 -20.51
N MET A 604 8.07 5.32 -20.82
CA MET A 604 6.85 4.59 -20.46
C MET A 604 7.22 3.19 -19.96
N GLN A 605 6.70 2.82 -18.80
CA GLN A 605 6.87 1.52 -18.15
C GLN A 605 5.54 1.06 -17.54
N ALA A 606 5.25 -0.23 -17.66
CA ALA A 606 4.27 -0.92 -16.85
C ALA A 606 4.94 -2.05 -16.05
N SER A 607 4.42 -2.37 -14.87
CA SER A 607 4.87 -3.49 -14.03
C SER A 607 3.72 -4.11 -13.28
N SER A 608 3.85 -5.39 -12.93
CA SER A 608 2.95 -6.08 -12.00
C SER A 608 2.87 -5.36 -10.65
N GLY A 609 1.66 -5.13 -10.15
CA GLY A 609 1.38 -4.95 -8.72
C GLY A 609 1.02 -6.30 -8.10
N GLU A 610 -0.12 -6.37 -7.42
CA GLU A 610 -0.72 -7.64 -7.01
C GLU A 610 -1.35 -8.34 -8.22
N TYR A 611 -0.54 -9.12 -8.93
CA TYR A 611 -0.94 -9.92 -10.10
C TYR A 611 -0.96 -11.40 -9.71
N ILE A 612 -2.16 -11.97 -9.61
CA ILE A 612 -2.44 -13.25 -8.96
C ILE A 612 -3.08 -14.22 -9.96
N LEU A 613 -2.54 -15.43 -10.07
CA LEU A 613 -3.18 -16.57 -10.72
C LEU A 613 -3.80 -17.45 -9.63
N TRP A 614 -5.12 -17.56 -9.58
CA TRP A 614 -5.78 -18.49 -8.66
C TRP A 614 -5.68 -19.93 -9.17
N ASN A 615 -5.57 -20.88 -8.24
CA ASN A 615 -5.62 -22.31 -8.52
C ASN A 615 -7.04 -22.66 -8.98
N THR A 616 -7.23 -23.06 -10.25
CA THR A 616 -8.60 -23.29 -10.79
C THR A 616 -9.33 -24.45 -10.11
N LEU A 617 -8.57 -25.39 -9.49
CA LEU A 617 -9.08 -26.50 -8.69
C LEU A 617 -9.42 -26.10 -7.23
N GLY A 618 -9.00 -24.90 -6.81
CA GLY A 618 -9.09 -24.43 -5.42
C GLY A 618 -10.34 -23.60 -5.11
N LYS A 619 -10.52 -23.31 -3.82
CA LYS A 619 -11.44 -22.25 -3.36
C LYS A 619 -10.72 -20.90 -3.49
N CYS A 620 -11.27 -20.01 -4.31
CA CYS A 620 -10.77 -18.65 -4.50
C CYS A 620 -11.77 -17.63 -3.94
N PRO A 621 -11.32 -16.51 -3.37
CA PRO A 621 -12.17 -15.37 -3.07
C PRO A 621 -12.53 -14.64 -4.37
N SER A 622 -13.79 -14.26 -4.51
CA SER A 622 -14.25 -13.38 -5.58
C SER A 622 -15.18 -12.32 -4.99
N THR A 623 -15.23 -11.15 -5.62
CA THR A 623 -16.23 -10.12 -5.32
C THR A 623 -17.18 -10.02 -6.51
N VAL A 624 -18.46 -9.82 -6.25
CA VAL A 624 -19.43 -9.59 -7.31
C VAL A 624 -19.25 -8.15 -7.79
N SER A 625 -18.58 -7.98 -8.93
CA SER A 625 -18.51 -6.68 -9.60
C SER A 625 -19.92 -6.17 -9.89
N PRO A 626 -20.27 -4.91 -9.57
CA PRO A 626 -21.59 -4.36 -9.89
C PRO A 626 -21.79 -4.40 -11.41
N LYS A 627 -22.96 -4.87 -11.85
CA LYS A 627 -23.29 -4.87 -13.28
C LYS A 627 -23.40 -3.44 -13.78
N VAL A 628 -22.43 -3.02 -14.59
CA VAL A 628 -22.55 -1.83 -15.42
C VAL A 628 -23.69 -2.10 -16.42
N TYR A 629 -24.72 -1.26 -16.39
CA TYR A 629 -25.89 -1.30 -17.26
C TYR A 629 -25.76 -0.28 -18.40
#